data_AF-A0A0D8FSK3-F1
#
_entry.id   AF-A0A0D8FSK3-F1
#
_cell.length_a   1.000
_cell.length_b   1.000
_cell.length_c   1.000
_cell.angle_alpha   90.00
_cell.angle_beta   90.00
_cell.angle_gamma   90.00
#
_symmetry.space_group_name_H-M   'P 1'
#
loop_
_entity.id
_entity.type
_entity.pdbx_description
1 polymer ?
#
loop_
_entity_poly.entity_id
_entity_poly.type
_entity_poly.pdbx_seq_one_letter_code
_entity_poly.pdbx_strand_id
1 'polypeptide(L)'
;MATRERTRAHIMSSNAQLPKNWSVTMSSVNEINQLHPSVGSPGVKSPLRHDSVTITCPVCGNSFPSSGRRTYCSDACRSLGYRRRRSVDRENITVAKSRSRREITVYECDSCGERSLGEQRCLECHTFMRRVGIGGHCPSCDESVAISELAGTEFIVGS
;
A
#
# COMPACT_ATOMS: atom_id res chain seq x y z
N MET A 1 18.55 -55.08 -17.64
CA MET A 1 17.23 -55.66 -17.32
C MET A 1 16.75 -55.13 -15.98
N ALA A 2 15.85 -54.15 -15.99
CA ALA A 2 14.96 -53.76 -14.90
C ALA A 2 14.11 -52.57 -15.39
N THR A 3 12.97 -52.89 -15.99
CA THR A 3 11.94 -51.97 -16.46
C THR A 3 11.23 -51.32 -15.27
N ARG A 4 11.23 -49.98 -15.19
CA ARG A 4 10.39 -49.25 -14.24
C ARG A 4 9.13 -48.77 -14.95
N GLU A 5 8.06 -49.51 -14.73
CA GLU A 5 6.69 -49.21 -15.18
C GLU A 5 6.13 -48.00 -14.42
N ARG A 6 5.51 -47.07 -15.16
CA ARG A 6 4.93 -45.83 -14.65
C ARG A 6 3.41 -46.00 -14.59
N THR A 7 2.88 -46.26 -13.41
CA THR A 7 1.44 -46.44 -13.16
C THR A 7 0.70 -45.10 -13.31
N ARG A 8 -0.26 -45.07 -14.24
CA ARG A 8 -1.10 -43.92 -14.58
C ARG A 8 -2.39 -43.98 -13.74
N ALA A 9 -2.50 -43.12 -12.72
CA ALA A 9 -3.72 -42.99 -11.93
C ALA A 9 -4.80 -42.24 -12.72
N HIS A 10 -5.92 -42.91 -12.97
CA HIS A 10 -7.14 -42.34 -13.52
C HIS A 10 -7.89 -41.58 -12.41
N ILE A 11 -8.05 -40.26 -12.58
CA ILE A 11 -8.96 -39.45 -11.75
C ILE A 11 -10.30 -39.37 -12.50
N MET A 12 -11.28 -40.11 -12.02
CA MET A 12 -12.69 -39.91 -12.37
C MET A 12 -13.19 -38.68 -11.61
N SER A 13 -13.62 -37.64 -12.33
CA SER A 13 -14.25 -36.47 -11.71
C SER A 13 -15.71 -36.43 -12.14
N SER A 14 -16.56 -36.64 -11.14
CA SER A 14 -18.01 -36.79 -11.23
C SER A 14 -18.71 -35.49 -11.60
N ASN A 15 -19.72 -35.66 -12.45
CA ASN A 15 -20.61 -34.64 -13.00
C ASN A 15 -21.54 -34.09 -11.90
N ALA A 16 -21.40 -32.82 -11.52
CA ALA A 16 -22.25 -32.16 -10.53
C ALA A 16 -23.31 -31.29 -11.22
N GLN A 17 -24.55 -31.75 -11.12
CA GLN A 17 -25.76 -31.13 -11.65
C GLN A 17 -26.15 -29.88 -10.83
N LEU A 18 -26.33 -28.74 -11.51
CA LEU A 18 -26.83 -27.49 -10.92
C LEU A 18 -28.38 -27.53 -10.77
N PRO A 19 -28.97 -27.09 -9.64
CA PRO A 19 -30.41 -26.95 -9.52
C PRO A 19 -30.93 -25.68 -10.20
N LYS A 20 -31.99 -25.86 -11.00
CA LYS A 20 -32.79 -24.82 -11.67
C LYS A 20 -34.06 -24.58 -10.84
N ASN A 21 -34.21 -23.40 -10.23
CA ASN A 21 -35.51 -22.78 -9.90
C ASN A 21 -35.35 -21.48 -9.09
N TRP A 22 -35.03 -20.39 -9.77
CA TRP A 22 -35.41 -19.06 -9.29
C TRP A 22 -36.61 -18.63 -10.14
N SER A 23 -37.80 -18.67 -9.53
CA SER A 23 -39.04 -18.24 -10.18
C SER A 23 -39.85 -17.52 -9.11
N VAL A 24 -39.50 -16.27 -8.84
CA VAL A 24 -40.35 -15.36 -8.08
C VAL A 24 -41.23 -14.62 -9.08
N THR A 25 -42.53 -14.81 -8.94
CA THR A 25 -43.56 -14.25 -9.82
C THR A 25 -43.75 -12.75 -9.58
N MET A 26 -43.84 -12.03 -10.71
CA MET A 26 -43.85 -10.57 -10.88
C MET A 26 -45.20 -9.88 -10.57
N SER A 27 -46.03 -10.38 -9.64
CA SER A 27 -47.45 -9.96 -9.61
C SER A 27 -48.00 -9.41 -8.30
N SER A 28 -47.18 -9.01 -7.31
CA SER A 28 -47.73 -8.52 -6.03
C SER A 28 -46.95 -7.38 -5.37
N VAL A 29 -46.64 -6.32 -6.12
CA VAL A 29 -46.15 -5.04 -5.52
C VAL A 29 -46.90 -3.81 -6.07
N ASN A 30 -47.85 -3.98 -6.98
CA ASN A 30 -48.42 -2.88 -7.75
C ASN A 30 -49.71 -2.27 -7.16
N GLU A 31 -49.82 -2.19 -5.83
CA GLU A 31 -51.07 -1.73 -5.18
C GLU A 31 -50.88 -0.85 -3.93
N ILE A 32 -49.69 -0.28 -3.70
CA ILE A 32 -49.45 0.55 -2.49
C ILE A 32 -49.14 2.03 -2.79
N ASN A 33 -48.94 2.44 -4.04
CA ASN A 33 -48.44 3.81 -4.30
C ASN A 33 -49.29 4.64 -5.27
N GLN A 34 -50.55 4.90 -4.90
CA GLN A 34 -51.50 5.66 -5.72
C GLN A 34 -52.10 6.91 -5.06
N LEU A 35 -51.35 7.70 -4.27
CA LEU A 35 -51.80 9.04 -3.88
C LEU A 35 -50.65 10.04 -3.67
N HIS A 36 -49.88 10.40 -4.70
CA HIS A 36 -49.13 11.66 -4.66
C HIS A 36 -49.15 12.36 -6.03
N PRO A 37 -49.66 13.61 -6.13
CA PRO A 37 -49.70 14.36 -7.38
C PRO A 37 -48.30 14.81 -7.83
N SER A 38 -48.08 14.65 -9.13
CA SER A 38 -46.84 14.87 -9.87
C SER A 38 -46.44 16.35 -9.93
N VAL A 39 -45.36 16.71 -9.22
CA VAL A 39 -44.55 17.89 -9.57
C VAL A 39 -43.37 17.39 -10.40
N GLY A 40 -43.42 17.66 -11.70
CA GLY A 40 -42.35 17.33 -12.63
C GLY A 40 -41.06 18.06 -12.27
N SER A 41 -40.09 17.34 -11.71
CA SER A 41 -38.73 17.83 -11.48
C SER A 41 -37.87 17.38 -12.66
N PRO A 42 -37.16 18.29 -13.37
CA PRO A 42 -36.32 17.91 -14.49
C PRO A 42 -35.22 16.97 -14.00
N GLY A 43 -35.16 15.79 -14.61
CA GLY A 43 -34.35 14.67 -14.18
C GLY A 43 -32.86 15.01 -14.04
N VAL A 44 -32.44 15.33 -12.82
CA VAL A 44 -31.06 15.20 -12.41
C VAL A 44 -30.82 13.70 -12.21
N LYS A 45 -30.28 13.05 -13.25
CA LYS A 45 -29.79 11.67 -13.12
C LYS A 45 -28.65 11.70 -12.11
N SER A 46 -28.91 11.29 -10.88
CA SER A 46 -27.85 10.99 -9.91
C SER A 46 -26.83 10.07 -10.58
N PRO A 47 -25.53 10.41 -10.65
CA PRO A 47 -24.56 9.55 -11.29
C PRO A 47 -24.55 8.19 -10.57
N LEU A 48 -24.91 7.14 -11.30
CA LEU A 48 -24.98 5.76 -10.80
C LEU A 48 -23.60 5.17 -10.46
N ARG A 49 -22.54 5.96 -10.65
CA ARG A 49 -21.11 5.63 -10.43
C ARG A 49 -20.37 6.94 -10.11
N HIS A 50 -19.25 6.85 -9.38
CA HIS A 50 -18.31 7.95 -9.14
C HIS A 50 -17.54 8.41 -10.42
N ASP A 51 -18.18 8.37 -11.59
CA ASP A 51 -17.61 8.81 -12.88
C ASP A 51 -17.50 10.35 -12.98
N SER A 52 -17.96 11.07 -11.95
CA SER A 52 -17.82 12.52 -11.84
C SER A 52 -16.58 12.95 -11.04
N VAL A 53 -15.79 12.01 -10.50
CA VAL A 53 -14.57 12.38 -9.79
C VAL A 53 -13.55 12.89 -10.79
N THR A 54 -13.17 14.16 -10.63
CA THR A 54 -12.14 14.78 -11.45
C THR A 54 -10.76 14.32 -10.94
N ILE A 55 -9.94 13.78 -11.83
CA ILE A 55 -8.58 13.31 -11.56
C ILE A 55 -7.56 14.09 -12.38
N THR A 56 -6.31 14.12 -11.91
CA THR A 56 -5.22 14.83 -12.56
C THR A 56 -4.46 13.94 -13.53
N CYS A 57 -4.23 14.41 -14.76
CA CYS A 57 -3.43 13.66 -15.73
C CYS A 57 -1.94 13.68 -15.33
N PRO A 58 -1.27 12.52 -15.21
CA PRO A 58 0.13 12.45 -14.78
C PRO A 58 1.14 12.97 -15.83
N VAL A 59 0.66 13.39 -17.00
CA VAL A 59 1.52 13.84 -18.11
C VAL A 59 1.49 15.35 -18.28
N CYS A 60 0.29 15.95 -18.28
CA CYS A 60 0.09 17.38 -18.49
C CYS A 60 -0.44 18.13 -17.26
N GLY A 61 -0.83 17.43 -16.19
CA GLY A 61 -1.36 18.07 -14.97
C GLY A 61 -2.81 18.55 -15.07
N ASN A 62 -3.47 18.42 -16.23
CA ASN A 62 -4.85 18.85 -16.37
C ASN A 62 -5.81 17.93 -15.59
N SER A 63 -6.77 18.55 -14.93
CA SER A 63 -7.91 17.88 -14.31
C SER A 63 -8.93 17.44 -15.37
N PHE A 64 -9.41 16.21 -15.30
CA PHE A 64 -10.41 15.66 -16.22
C PHE A 64 -11.35 14.66 -15.51
N PRO A 65 -12.59 14.48 -15.96
CA PRO A 65 -13.50 13.52 -15.34
C PRO A 65 -12.98 12.09 -15.52
N SER A 66 -12.92 11.33 -14.43
CA SER A 66 -12.58 9.91 -14.49
C SER A 66 -13.70 9.12 -15.16
N SER A 67 -13.35 8.25 -16.10
CA SER A 67 -14.30 7.34 -16.74
C SER A 67 -13.71 5.94 -16.66
N GLY A 68 -14.31 5.08 -15.84
CA GLY A 68 -13.81 3.73 -15.60
C GLY A 68 -12.34 3.72 -15.13
N ARG A 69 -11.47 2.99 -15.85
CA ARG A 69 -10.03 2.85 -15.52
C ARG A 69 -9.12 3.87 -16.23
N ARG A 70 -9.69 4.90 -16.85
CA ARG A 70 -8.90 5.91 -17.58
C ARG A 70 -8.10 6.78 -16.60
N THR A 71 -6.78 6.80 -16.76
CA THR A 71 -5.86 7.62 -15.94
C THR A 71 -5.22 8.79 -16.70
N TYR A 72 -5.44 8.91 -18.02
CA TYR A 72 -4.90 9.97 -18.87
C TYR A 72 -6.02 10.78 -19.51
N CYS A 73 -5.84 12.09 -19.64
CA CYS A 73 -6.84 12.97 -20.24
C CYS A 73 -6.99 12.77 -21.76
N SER A 74 -6.09 12.06 -22.44
CA SER A 74 -6.16 11.77 -23.88
C SER A 74 -5.23 10.61 -24.29
N ASP A 75 -5.41 10.08 -25.50
CA ASP A 75 -4.50 9.07 -26.08
C ASP A 75 -3.10 9.64 -26.35
N ALA A 76 -2.99 10.93 -26.65
CA ALA A 76 -1.71 11.62 -26.77
C ALA A 76 -0.96 11.60 -25.43
N CYS A 77 -1.64 11.93 -24.33
CA CYS A 77 -1.06 11.85 -22.99
C CYS A 77 -0.76 10.40 -22.59
N ARG A 78 -1.63 9.44 -22.92
CA ARG A 78 -1.37 8.02 -22.68
C ARG A 78 -0.10 7.54 -23.40
N SER A 79 0.07 7.92 -24.66
CA SER A 79 1.22 7.57 -25.49
C SER A 79 2.51 8.24 -24.99
N LEU A 80 2.45 9.52 -24.64
CA LEU A 80 3.59 10.23 -24.04
C LEU A 80 3.98 9.63 -22.69
N GLY A 81 3.00 9.28 -21.84
CA GLY A 81 3.22 8.57 -20.58
C GLY A 81 3.79 7.16 -20.76
N TYR A 82 3.45 6.47 -21.85
CA TYR A 82 4.11 5.21 -22.23
C TYR A 82 5.58 5.46 -22.62
N ARG A 83 5.85 6.44 -23.49
CA ARG A 83 7.21 6.79 -23.91
C ARG A 83 8.08 7.22 -22.73
N ARG A 84 7.61 8.09 -21.84
CA ARG A 84 8.36 8.53 -20.63
C ARG A 84 8.75 7.37 -19.70
N ARG A 85 7.91 6.34 -19.58
CA ARG A 85 8.23 5.15 -18.76
C ARG A 85 9.20 4.19 -19.46
N ARG A 86 9.35 4.33 -20.77
CA ARG A 86 10.10 3.40 -21.62
C ARG A 86 11.36 4.00 -22.24
N SER A 87 11.50 5.32 -22.20
CA SER A 87 12.77 6.01 -22.47
C SER A 87 13.84 5.44 -21.53
N VAL A 88 14.94 5.04 -22.14
CA VAL A 88 16.08 4.38 -21.49
C VAL A 88 16.84 5.36 -20.57
N ASP A 89 16.55 6.66 -20.66
CA ASP A 89 17.03 7.74 -19.79
C ASP A 89 16.43 7.70 -18.37
N ARG A 90 16.09 6.51 -17.87
CA ARG A 90 15.99 6.34 -16.43
C ARG A 90 17.43 6.39 -15.94
N GLU A 91 17.89 7.59 -15.59
CA GLU A 91 19.17 7.79 -14.91
C GLU A 91 19.34 6.65 -13.91
N ASN A 92 20.45 5.93 -14.03
CA ASN A 92 20.73 4.81 -13.16
C ASN A 92 20.99 5.38 -11.77
N ILE A 93 19.92 5.61 -11.01
CA ILE A 93 19.98 6.04 -9.62
C ILE A 93 20.68 4.91 -8.88
N THR A 94 21.97 5.09 -8.63
CA THR A 94 22.77 4.21 -7.79
C THR A 94 22.29 4.40 -6.36
N VAL A 95 21.30 3.60 -5.96
CA VAL A 95 20.86 3.57 -4.57
C VAL A 95 21.99 2.96 -3.76
N ALA A 96 22.47 3.69 -2.76
CA ALA A 96 23.45 3.16 -1.82
C ALA A 96 22.95 1.84 -1.22
N LYS A 97 23.86 0.90 -0.97
CA LYS A 97 23.50 -0.37 -0.33
C LYS A 97 22.76 -0.08 0.97
N SER A 98 21.58 -0.70 1.13
CA SER A 98 20.84 -0.62 2.39
C SER A 98 21.74 -1.09 3.53
N ARG A 99 21.92 -0.24 4.53
CA ARG A 99 22.50 -0.65 5.81
C ARG A 99 21.41 -1.34 6.64
N SER A 100 21.81 -2.24 7.54
CA SER A 100 20.83 -2.81 8.45
C SER A 100 20.34 -1.71 9.40
N ARG A 101 19.05 -1.74 9.79
CA ARG A 101 18.54 -0.76 10.79
C ARG A 101 19.32 -0.84 12.10
N ARG A 102 19.87 -2.01 12.44
CA ARG A 102 20.66 -2.21 13.66
C ARG A 102 21.89 -1.31 13.68
N GLU A 103 22.68 -1.28 12.62
CA GLU A 103 23.92 -0.48 12.51
C GLU A 103 23.72 1.02 12.75
N ILE A 104 22.51 1.53 12.57
CA ILE A 104 22.18 2.95 12.73
C ILE A 104 21.24 3.20 13.93
N THR A 105 21.09 2.23 14.82
CA THR A 105 20.25 2.35 16.01
C THR A 105 21.12 2.62 17.24
N VAL A 106 20.78 3.67 17.98
CA VAL A 106 21.35 3.96 19.30
C VAL A 106 20.62 3.15 20.36
N TYR A 107 21.39 2.46 21.19
CA TYR A 107 20.94 1.74 22.36
C TYR A 107 21.53 2.36 23.63
N GLU A 108 20.80 2.26 24.73
CA GLU A 108 21.20 2.79 26.04
C GLU A 108 21.01 1.73 27.12
N CYS A 109 22.00 1.59 28.00
CA CYS A 109 21.92 0.69 29.13
C CYS A 109 21.09 1.30 30.26
N ASP A 110 20.03 0.61 30.70
CA ASP A 110 19.22 1.06 31.82
C ASP A 110 19.95 0.99 33.17
N SER A 111 21.06 0.25 33.25
CA SER A 111 21.85 0.10 34.48
C SER A 111 22.93 1.17 34.65
N CYS A 112 23.68 1.49 33.60
CA CYS A 112 24.81 2.42 33.67
C CYS A 112 24.67 3.67 32.79
N GLY A 113 23.63 3.77 31.96
CA GLY A 113 23.44 4.87 31.02
C GLY A 113 24.35 4.84 29.79
N GLU A 114 25.27 3.88 29.69
CA GLU A 114 26.19 3.75 28.55
C GLU A 114 25.40 3.65 27.24
N ARG A 115 25.89 4.33 26.19
CA ARG A 115 25.24 4.37 24.89
C ARG A 115 26.12 3.81 23.80
N SER A 116 25.51 3.04 22.91
CA SER A 116 26.22 2.44 21.78
C SER A 116 25.42 2.44 20.49
N LEU A 117 26.11 2.55 19.37
CA LEU A 117 25.55 2.49 18.03
C LEU A 117 25.62 1.06 17.49
N GLY A 118 24.47 0.42 17.31
CA GLY A 118 24.35 -0.91 16.73
C GLY A 118 24.73 -2.10 17.61
N GLU A 119 25.37 -1.86 18.75
CA GLU A 119 25.59 -2.87 19.77
C GLU A 119 24.39 -2.93 20.74
N GLN A 120 23.89 -4.14 21.02
CA GLN A 120 22.67 -4.31 21.83
C GLN A 120 22.97 -4.70 23.27
N ARG A 121 24.22 -5.07 23.56
CA ARG A 121 24.67 -5.44 24.88
C ARG A 121 25.64 -4.41 25.41
N CYS A 122 25.45 -4.02 26.65
CA CYS A 122 26.42 -3.18 27.33
C CYS A 122 27.76 -3.91 27.44
N LEU A 123 28.86 -3.20 27.16
CA LEU A 123 30.20 -3.74 27.33
C LEU A 123 30.55 -3.91 28.81
N GLU A 124 30.08 -3.01 29.67
CA GLU A 124 30.35 -3.04 31.11
C GLU A 124 29.35 -3.94 31.87
N CYS A 125 28.04 -3.70 31.72
CA CYS A 125 27.03 -4.45 32.46
C CYS A 125 26.68 -5.81 31.84
N HIS A 126 27.04 -6.05 30.58
CA HIS A 126 26.67 -7.25 29.80
C HIS A 126 25.17 -7.54 29.67
N THR A 127 24.31 -6.61 30.10
CA THR A 127 22.85 -6.66 29.95
C THR A 127 22.40 -6.17 28.57
N PHE A 128 21.20 -6.56 28.17
CA PHE A 128 20.57 -5.99 26.98
C PHE A 128 20.16 -4.55 27.25
N MET A 129 20.50 -3.67 26.31
CA MET A 129 20.19 -2.25 26.34
C MET A 129 18.83 -1.98 25.70
N ARG A 130 18.14 -0.91 26.13
CA ARG A 130 16.91 -0.46 25.47
C ARG A 130 17.23 0.29 24.19
N ARG A 131 16.30 0.26 23.24
CA ARG A 131 16.39 1.02 21.99
C ARG A 131 16.01 2.48 22.22
N VAL A 132 16.91 3.42 21.91
CA VAL A 132 16.62 4.85 21.94
C VAL A 132 15.99 5.31 20.62
N GLY A 133 16.66 5.02 19.50
CA GLY A 133 16.20 5.52 18.21
C GLY A 133 17.21 5.33 17.08
N ILE A 134 16.90 5.86 15.90
CA ILE A 134 17.90 5.97 14.82
C ILE A 134 18.83 7.14 15.15
N GLY A 135 20.13 6.95 14.94
CA GLY A 135 21.14 7.93 15.33
C GLY A 135 22.52 7.66 14.73
N GLY A 136 23.52 8.29 15.33
CA GLY A 136 24.91 8.19 14.95
C GLY A 136 25.84 8.79 16.00
N HIS A 137 27.13 8.81 15.72
CA HIS A 137 28.12 9.47 16.58
C HIS A 137 28.14 10.98 16.32
N CYS A 138 28.18 11.76 17.39
CA CYS A 138 28.38 13.20 17.31
C CYS A 138 29.78 13.51 16.77
N PRO A 139 29.93 14.31 15.70
CA PRO A 139 31.25 14.60 15.13
C PRO A 139 32.18 15.42 16.06
N SER A 140 31.64 16.00 17.13
CA SER A 140 32.42 16.81 18.08
C SER A 140 32.94 16.02 19.27
N CYS A 141 32.21 15.02 19.75
CA CYS A 141 32.53 14.29 20.98
C CYS A 141 32.46 12.76 20.83
N ASP A 142 32.12 12.25 19.65
CA ASP A 142 31.94 10.83 19.31
C ASP A 142 30.85 10.09 20.12
N GLU A 143 30.10 10.82 20.95
CA GLU A 143 28.99 10.26 21.72
C GLU A 143 27.86 9.77 20.81
N SER A 144 27.25 8.64 21.18
CA SER A 144 26.11 8.08 20.44
C SER A 144 24.84 8.89 20.73
N VAL A 145 24.31 9.57 19.71
CA VAL A 145 23.15 10.48 19.85
C VAL A 145 22.03 10.06 18.90
N ALA A 146 20.79 10.04 19.40
CA ALA A 146 19.61 9.75 18.58
C ALA A 146 19.11 11.02 17.87
N ILE A 147 18.56 10.85 16.65
CA ILE A 147 18.03 11.97 15.86
C ILE A 147 16.90 12.70 16.60
N SER A 148 16.05 11.98 17.34
CA SER A 148 14.97 12.56 18.13
C SER A 148 15.47 13.55 19.19
N GLU A 149 16.64 13.29 19.77
CA GLU A 149 17.26 14.15 20.78
C GLU A 149 17.81 15.43 20.13
N LEU A 150 18.49 15.29 18.98
CA LEU A 150 18.99 16.43 18.21
C LEU A 150 17.86 17.31 17.67
N ALA A 151 16.76 16.69 17.23
CA ALA A 151 15.62 17.37 16.65
C ALA A 151 14.63 17.89 17.70
N GLY A 152 14.91 17.71 19.00
CA GLY A 152 14.01 18.11 20.10
C GLY A 152 12.62 17.48 20.02
N THR A 153 12.51 16.34 19.36
CA THR A 153 11.25 15.60 19.18
C THR A 153 11.20 14.51 20.23
N GLU A 154 10.79 14.88 21.45
CA GLU A 154 10.42 13.89 22.46
C GLU A 154 9.12 13.21 22.00
N PHE A 155 9.26 12.04 21.36
CA PHE A 155 8.12 11.20 21.06
C PHE A 155 7.64 10.59 22.37
N ILE A 156 6.55 11.13 22.91
CA ILE A 156 5.79 10.51 23.99
C ILE A 156 5.30 9.15 23.47
N VAL A 157 6.02 8.08 23.80
CA VAL A 157 5.54 6.72 23.55
C VAL A 157 4.53 6.42 24.66
N GLY A 158 3.25 6.51 24.28
CA GLY A 158 2.11 6.22 25.14
C GLY A 158 2.17 4.82 25.74
N SER A 159 1.75 4.77 27.00
CA SER A 159 1.67 3.65 27.94
C SER A 159 0.91 2.42 27.44
#